data_AF-A0A917X8J7-F1
#
_entry.id   AF-A0A917X8J7-F1
#
_cell.length_a   1.000
_cell.length_b   1.000
_cell.length_c   1.000
_cell.angle_alpha   90.00
_cell.angle_beta   90.00
_cell.angle_gamma   90.00
#
_symmetry.space_group_name_H-M   'P 1'
#
loop_
_entity.id
_entity.type
_entity.pdbx_description
1 polymer ?
#
loop_
_entity_poly.entity_id
_entity_poly.type
_entity_poly.pdbx_seq_one_letter_code
_entity_poly.pdbx_strand_id
1 'polypeptide(L)'
;MLVCDEAQWLSRECFEFWRHLWDDPRTDIAIVFVGGGDCYRVLKREPMLSSRVYVWQEFRRMTPGQVLQVIPVYHPVWADADSELLAYADAHAGHGNFRAWAKITAHVVTALDRLGRNRPDADVLQWVFGRLGGHDA
;
A
#
# COMPACT_ATOMS: atom_id res chain seq x y z
N MET A 1 2.04 14.81 12.91
CA MET A 1 1.59 14.43 11.55
C MET A 1 0.15 13.95 11.64
N LEU A 2 -0.73 14.44 10.77
CA LEU A 2 -2.09 13.95 10.63
C LEU A 2 -2.27 13.38 9.23
N VAL A 3 -2.90 12.20 9.15
CA VAL A 3 -3.21 11.54 7.89
C VAL A 3 -4.72 11.40 7.80
N CYS A 4 -5.30 11.93 6.73
CA CYS A 4 -6.70 11.71 6.40
C CYS A 4 -6.76 10.77 5.21
N ASP A 5 -7.18 9.54 5.48
CA ASP A 5 -7.45 8.56 4.42
C ASP A 5 -8.82 8.80 3.79
N GLU A 6 -8.96 8.37 2.53
CA GLU A 6 -10.15 8.55 1.70
C GLU A 6 -10.71 10.00 1.68
N ALA A 7 -9.81 10.98 1.60
CA ALA A 7 -10.13 12.40 1.71
C ALA A 7 -11.13 12.92 0.66
N GLN A 8 -11.37 12.17 -0.43
CA GLN A 8 -12.43 12.49 -1.39
C GLN A 8 -13.84 12.50 -0.80
N TRP A 9 -14.05 11.89 0.38
CA TRP A 9 -15.35 11.87 1.06
C TRP A 9 -15.58 13.05 1.99
N LEU A 10 -14.56 13.89 2.21
CA LEU A 10 -14.72 15.06 3.07
C LEU A 10 -15.65 16.09 2.42
N SER A 11 -16.49 16.69 3.26
CA SER A 11 -17.26 17.86 2.86
C SER A 11 -16.38 19.12 2.84
N ARG A 12 -16.91 20.19 2.25
CA ARG A 12 -16.24 21.49 2.22
C ARG A 12 -15.99 22.05 3.63
N GLU A 13 -16.94 21.87 4.54
CA GLU A 13 -16.83 22.31 5.93
C GLU A 13 -15.69 21.56 6.65
N CYS A 14 -15.52 20.27 6.37
CA CYS A 14 -14.38 19.51 6.89
C CYS A 14 -13.05 20.07 6.35
N PHE A 15 -12.98 20.42 5.06
CA PHE A 15 -11.80 21.01 4.47
C PHE A 15 -11.43 22.37 5.09
N GLU A 16 -12.41 23.21 5.43
CA GLU A 16 -12.14 24.45 6.18
C GLU A 16 -11.54 24.18 7.55
N PHE A 17 -11.99 23.14 8.25
CA PHE A 17 -11.39 22.74 9.53
C PHE A 17 -9.91 22.34 9.38
N TRP A 18 -9.59 21.52 8.37
CA TRP A 18 -8.20 21.17 8.07
C TRP A 18 -7.34 22.39 7.75
N ARG A 19 -7.89 23.37 7.01
CA ARG A 19 -7.20 24.63 6.72
C ARG A 19 -6.94 25.43 8.00
N HIS A 20 -7.93 25.56 8.87
CA HIS A 20 -7.77 26.26 10.14
C HIS A 20 -6.69 25.62 11.01
N LEU A 21 -6.64 24.29 11.03
CA LEU A 21 -5.62 23.58 11.78
C LEU A 21 -4.22 23.80 11.18
N TRP A 22 -4.07 23.81 9.86
CA TRP A 22 -2.81 24.14 9.20
C TRP A 22 -2.34 25.57 9.44
N ASP A 23 -3.28 26.53 9.40
CA ASP A 23 -2.97 27.96 9.54
C ASP A 23 -2.76 28.37 11.03
N ASP A 24 -3.02 27.50 12.01
CA ASP A 24 -2.88 27.82 13.44
C ASP A 24 -1.39 27.88 13.85
N PRO A 25 -0.86 29.04 14.26
CA PRO A 25 0.54 29.21 14.63
C PRO A 25 0.96 28.44 15.89
N ARG A 26 0.00 27.88 16.64
CA ARG A 26 0.26 27.01 17.80
C ARG A 26 0.54 25.58 17.40
N THR A 27 0.39 25.24 16.12
CA THR A 27 0.64 23.90 15.59
C THR A 27 1.81 23.93 14.61
N ASP A 28 2.62 22.88 14.65
CA ASP A 28 3.63 22.58 13.63
C ASP A 28 3.35 21.17 13.13
N ILE A 29 2.33 21.05 12.27
CA ILE A 29 1.81 19.76 11.81
C ILE A 29 2.01 19.57 10.32
N ALA A 30 2.49 18.39 9.94
CA ALA A 30 2.34 17.90 8.58
C ALA A 30 0.94 17.26 8.41
N ILE A 31 0.19 17.70 7.40
CA ILE A 31 -1.08 17.10 6.99
C ILE A 31 -0.87 16.32 5.69
N VAL A 32 -1.30 15.07 5.66
CA VAL A 32 -1.27 14.22 4.47
C VAL A 32 -2.69 13.79 4.13
N PHE A 33 -3.18 14.18 2.95
CA PHE A 33 -4.41 13.65 2.40
C PHE A 33 -4.09 12.44 1.52
N VAL A 34 -4.78 11.34 1.77
CA VAL A 34 -4.69 10.10 1.00
C VAL A 34 -6.09 9.79 0.47
N GLY A 35 -6.17 9.21 -0.72
CA GLY A 35 -7.46 8.78 -1.27
C GLY A 35 -7.33 8.21 -2.67
N GLY A 36 -8.44 7.71 -3.18
CA GLY A 36 -8.55 7.13 -4.53
C GLY A 36 -8.41 8.16 -5.66
N GLY A 37 -8.66 7.73 -6.89
CA GLY A 37 -8.42 8.53 -8.12
C GLY A 37 -9.12 9.89 -8.15
N ASP A 38 -10.20 10.07 -7.39
CA ASP A 38 -10.94 11.33 -7.30
C ASP A 38 -10.44 12.29 -6.22
N CYS A 39 -9.55 11.85 -5.33
CA CYS A 39 -9.03 12.66 -4.23
C CYS A 39 -8.32 13.92 -4.74
N TYR A 40 -7.49 13.79 -5.77
CA TYR A 40 -6.85 14.94 -6.44
C TYR A 40 -7.88 15.95 -6.95
N ARG A 41 -8.94 15.46 -7.59
CA ARG A 41 -9.99 16.32 -8.18
C ARG A 41 -10.78 17.05 -7.10
N VAL A 42 -11.13 16.36 -6.00
CA VAL A 42 -11.85 16.96 -4.87
C VAL A 42 -10.99 18.04 -4.22
N LEU A 43 -9.75 17.75 -3.85
CA LEU A 43 -8.86 18.73 -3.21
C LEU A 43 -8.56 19.93 -4.12
N LYS A 44 -8.38 19.70 -5.43
CA LYS A 44 -8.13 20.78 -6.40
C LYS A 44 -9.32 21.72 -6.59
N ARG A 45 -10.55 21.25 -6.32
CA ARG A 45 -11.76 22.08 -6.38
C ARG A 45 -11.88 23.05 -5.19
N GLU A 46 -11.05 22.90 -4.17
CA GLU A 46 -10.97 23.80 -3.02
C GLU A 46 -9.68 24.65 -3.11
N PRO A 47 -9.72 25.86 -3.71
CA PRO A 47 -8.53 26.69 -3.93
C PRO A 47 -7.77 27.03 -2.64
N MET A 48 -8.50 27.16 -1.53
CA MET A 48 -7.93 27.54 -0.23
C MET A 48 -7.03 26.44 0.36
N LEU A 49 -7.30 25.17 0.09
CA LEU A 49 -6.45 24.06 0.50
C LEU A 49 -5.41 23.72 -0.56
N SER A 50 -5.81 23.60 -1.82
CA SER A 50 -4.90 23.18 -2.91
C SER A 50 -3.68 24.10 -3.09
N SER A 51 -3.81 25.40 -2.80
CA SER A 51 -2.68 26.35 -2.80
C SER A 51 -1.65 26.11 -1.69
N ARG A 52 -2.03 25.40 -0.63
CA ARG A 52 -1.17 25.03 0.51
C ARG A 52 -0.58 23.63 0.39
N VAL A 53 -1.03 22.84 -0.59
CA VAL A 53 -0.48 21.50 -0.82
C VAL A 53 0.88 21.64 -1.49
N TYR A 54 1.94 21.32 -0.73
CA TYR A 54 3.31 21.40 -1.20
C TYR A 54 3.66 20.31 -2.22
N VAL A 55 3.17 19.09 -2.02
CA VAL A 55 3.47 17.93 -2.87
C VAL A 55 2.19 17.17 -3.21
N TRP A 56 2.04 16.88 -4.50
CA TRP A 56 1.05 15.93 -5.00
C TRP A 56 1.78 14.67 -5.43
N GLN A 57 1.56 13.57 -4.71
CA GLN A 57 2.17 12.29 -5.02
C GLN A 57 1.11 11.27 -5.42
N GLU A 58 1.28 10.70 -6.61
CA GLU A 58 0.49 9.55 -7.06
C GLU A 58 1.16 8.26 -6.57
N PHE A 59 0.40 7.40 -5.91
CA PHE A 59 0.84 6.04 -5.59
C PHE A 59 0.69 5.16 -6.82
N ARG A 60 1.79 4.56 -7.26
CA ARG A 60 1.82 3.62 -8.39
C ARG A 60 2.16 2.23 -7.89
N ARG A 61 1.84 1.23 -8.72
CA ARG A 61 2.35 -0.13 -8.54
C ARG A 61 3.87 -0.09 -8.54
N MET A 62 4.48 -0.90 -7.69
CA MET A 62 5.92 -1.10 -7.68
C MET A 62 6.36 -1.66 -9.04
N THR A 63 7.49 -1.18 -9.54
CA THR A 63 8.17 -1.82 -10.67
C THR A 63 8.75 -3.17 -10.22
N PRO A 64 9.06 -4.10 -11.15
CA PRO A 64 9.71 -5.36 -10.78
C PRO A 64 10.99 -5.15 -9.95
N GLY A 65 11.80 -4.14 -10.29
CA GLY A 65 12.99 -3.81 -9.51
C GLY A 65 12.67 -3.30 -8.10
N GLN A 66 11.60 -2.50 -7.94
CA GLN A 66 11.14 -2.06 -6.62
C GLN A 66 10.61 -3.22 -5.79
N VAL A 67 9.92 -4.18 -6.39
CA VAL A 67 9.45 -5.39 -5.69
C VAL A 67 10.63 -6.13 -5.06
N LEU A 68 11.71 -6.34 -5.83
CA LEU A 68 12.92 -7.01 -5.34
C LEU A 68 13.65 -6.26 -4.22
N GLN A 69 13.43 -4.94 -4.09
CA GLN A 69 14.01 -4.13 -3.01
C GLN A 69 13.10 -4.05 -1.79
N VAL A 70 11.78 -3.89 -2.00
CA VAL A 70 10.80 -3.60 -0.95
C VAL A 70 10.33 -4.86 -0.25
N ILE A 71 10.06 -5.94 -0.98
CA ILE A 71 9.47 -7.14 -0.40
C ILE A 71 10.39 -7.87 0.60
N PRO A 72 11.71 -8.02 0.35
CA PRO A 72 12.60 -8.64 1.33
C PRO A 72 12.63 -7.92 2.68
N VAL A 73 12.49 -6.58 2.69
CA VAL A 73 12.47 -5.77 3.92
C VAL A 73 11.07 -5.57 4.51
N TYR A 74 10.02 -5.89 3.75
CA TYR A 74 8.64 -5.73 4.20
C TYR A 74 8.28 -6.71 5.33
N HIS A 75 8.67 -7.99 5.22
CA HIS A 75 8.36 -9.01 6.21
C HIS A 75 9.47 -10.06 6.32
N PRO A 76 9.84 -10.53 7.52
CA PRO A 76 10.96 -11.47 7.72
C PRO A 76 10.89 -12.77 6.91
N VAL A 77 9.67 -13.22 6.57
CA VAL A 77 9.47 -14.42 5.73
C VAL A 77 10.13 -14.32 4.35
N TRP A 78 10.38 -13.09 3.87
CA TRP A 78 10.98 -12.81 2.58
C TRP A 78 12.45 -12.39 2.65
N ALA A 79 13.02 -12.23 3.85
CA ALA A 79 14.35 -11.64 4.01
C ALA A 79 15.46 -12.38 3.24
N ASP A 80 15.34 -13.71 3.18
CA ASP A 80 16.28 -14.60 2.47
C ASP A 80 15.67 -15.21 1.19
N ALA A 81 14.52 -14.71 0.72
CA ALA A 81 13.87 -15.28 -0.46
C ALA A 81 14.67 -14.96 -1.74
N ASP A 82 14.79 -15.94 -2.63
CA ASP A 82 15.43 -15.74 -3.92
C ASP A 82 14.67 -14.70 -4.76
N SER A 83 15.41 -13.82 -5.42
CA SER A 83 14.89 -12.88 -6.41
C SER A 83 14.01 -13.54 -7.47
N GLU A 84 14.33 -14.76 -7.91
CA GLU A 84 13.51 -15.50 -8.89
C GLU A 84 12.16 -15.91 -8.29
N LEU A 85 12.15 -16.32 -7.02
CA LEU A 85 10.93 -16.67 -6.29
C LEU A 85 10.03 -15.45 -6.09
N LEU A 86 10.63 -14.30 -5.77
CA LEU A 86 9.90 -13.04 -5.61
C LEU A 86 9.34 -12.53 -6.94
N ALA A 87 10.12 -12.60 -8.02
CA ALA A 87 9.67 -12.25 -9.36
C ALA A 87 8.54 -13.17 -9.83
N TYR A 88 8.64 -14.47 -9.54
CA TYR A 88 7.59 -15.44 -9.81
C TYR A 88 6.29 -15.10 -9.05
N ALA A 89 6.37 -14.81 -7.76
CA ALA A 89 5.22 -14.39 -6.96
C ALA A 89 4.60 -13.08 -7.44
N ASP A 90 5.41 -12.10 -7.82
CA ASP A 90 4.90 -10.85 -8.38
C ASP A 90 4.17 -11.07 -9.70
N ALA A 91 4.76 -11.87 -10.60
CA ALA A 91 4.18 -12.13 -11.92
C ALA A 91 2.82 -12.85 -11.83
N HIS A 92 2.62 -13.70 -10.82
CA HIS A 92 1.41 -14.54 -10.70
C HIS A 92 0.30 -13.92 -9.86
N ALA A 93 0.64 -13.13 -8.82
CA ALA A 93 -0.36 -12.64 -7.88
C ALA A 93 -0.07 -11.22 -7.34
N GLY A 94 1.20 -10.80 -7.27
CA GLY A 94 1.57 -9.51 -6.68
C GLY A 94 1.29 -8.32 -7.60
N HIS A 95 1.70 -8.42 -8.87
CA HIS A 95 1.63 -7.40 -9.92
C HIS A 95 2.07 -5.99 -9.45
N GLY A 96 3.10 -5.92 -8.61
CA GLY A 96 3.59 -4.69 -7.99
C GLY A 96 2.62 -4.04 -6.99
N ASN A 97 1.48 -4.65 -6.69
CA ASN A 97 0.48 -4.13 -5.77
C ASN A 97 0.82 -4.55 -4.33
N PHE A 98 1.14 -3.57 -3.48
CA PHE A 98 1.54 -3.84 -2.10
C PHE A 98 0.44 -4.53 -1.27
N ARG A 99 -0.83 -4.23 -1.51
CA ARG A 99 -1.96 -4.90 -0.83
C ARG A 99 -2.06 -6.37 -1.25
N ALA A 100 -1.79 -6.70 -2.51
CA ALA A 100 -1.69 -8.09 -2.96
C ALA A 100 -0.52 -8.81 -2.28
N TRP A 101 0.64 -8.16 -2.19
CA TRP A 101 1.79 -8.69 -1.45
C TRP A 101 1.53 -8.92 0.04
N ALA A 102 0.75 -8.06 0.69
CA ALA A 102 0.31 -8.29 2.07
C ALA A 102 -0.54 -9.56 2.19
N LYS A 103 -1.46 -9.80 1.25
CA LYS A 103 -2.26 -11.04 1.19
C LYS A 103 -1.38 -12.27 0.95
N ILE A 104 -0.50 -12.23 -0.05
CA ILE A 104 0.44 -13.32 -0.36
C ILE A 104 1.25 -13.66 0.90
N THR A 105 1.80 -12.64 1.57
CA THR A 105 2.60 -12.81 2.80
C THR A 105 1.80 -13.52 3.90
N ALA A 106 0.56 -13.11 4.15
CA ALA A 106 -0.29 -13.77 5.15
C ALA A 106 -0.55 -15.25 4.82
N HIS A 107 -0.79 -15.56 3.55
CA HIS A 107 -0.97 -16.94 3.10
C HIS A 107 0.31 -17.76 3.17
N VAL A 108 1.46 -17.17 2.85
CA VAL A 108 2.77 -17.83 2.96
C VAL A 108 3.08 -18.16 4.41
N VAL A 109 2.92 -17.21 5.34
CA VAL A 109 3.11 -17.48 6.77
C VAL A 109 2.22 -18.64 7.24
N THR A 110 0.96 -18.65 6.81
CA THR A 110 0.03 -19.76 7.11
C THR A 110 0.46 -21.09 6.47
N ALA A 111 0.99 -21.05 5.25
CA ALA A 111 1.45 -22.23 4.53
C ALA A 111 2.68 -22.86 5.21
N LEU A 112 3.64 -22.02 5.60
CA LEU A 112 4.87 -22.46 6.26
C LEU A 112 4.58 -23.19 7.56
N ASP A 113 3.71 -22.63 8.40
CA ASP A 113 3.27 -23.25 9.65
C ASP A 113 2.61 -24.62 9.40
N ARG A 114 1.66 -24.69 8.45
CA ARG A 114 0.93 -25.94 8.14
C ARG A 114 1.79 -27.02 7.50
N LEU A 115 2.79 -26.64 6.71
CA LEU A 115 3.66 -27.55 5.99
C LEU A 115 4.93 -27.90 6.78
N GLY A 116 5.14 -27.31 7.95
CA GLY A 116 6.34 -27.49 8.76
C GLY A 116 7.61 -27.00 8.05
N ARG A 117 7.49 -25.92 7.27
CA ARG A 117 8.58 -25.32 6.49
C ARG A 117 9.05 -24.02 7.15
N ASN A 118 10.34 -23.72 7.03
CA ASN A 118 10.91 -22.51 7.62
C ASN A 118 11.13 -21.37 6.61
N ARG A 119 11.00 -21.65 5.31
CA ARG A 119 11.26 -20.70 4.23
C ARG A 119 10.30 -20.91 3.06
N PRO A 120 9.88 -19.85 2.36
CA PRO A 120 9.09 -19.98 1.16
C PRO A 120 9.92 -20.60 0.03
N ASP A 121 9.30 -21.50 -0.72
CA ASP A 121 9.82 -22.11 -1.94
C ASP A 121 8.69 -22.18 -2.99
N ALA A 122 8.99 -22.76 -4.15
CA ALA A 122 8.03 -22.87 -5.23
C ALA A 122 6.76 -23.64 -4.84
N ASP A 123 6.88 -24.72 -4.06
CA ASP A 123 5.76 -25.56 -3.63
C ASP A 123 4.83 -24.79 -2.67
N VAL A 124 5.41 -24.03 -1.74
CA VAL A 124 4.67 -23.13 -0.85
C VAL A 124 3.89 -22.10 -1.68
N LEU A 125 4.50 -21.49 -2.70
CA LEU A 125 3.82 -20.52 -3.54
C LEU A 125 2.68 -21.13 -4.37
N GLN A 126 2.87 -22.33 -4.94
CA GLN A 126 1.79 -23.02 -5.65
C GLN A 126 0.58 -23.24 -4.75
N TRP A 127 0.83 -23.69 -3.51
CA TRP A 127 -0.24 -23.88 -2.54
C TRP A 127 -0.94 -22.55 -2.20
N VAL A 128 -0.19 -21.47 -2.07
CA VAL A 128 -0.73 -20.12 -1.80
C VAL A 128 -1.59 -19.64 -2.97
N PHE A 129 -1.14 -19.81 -4.22
CA PHE A 129 -1.91 -19.41 -5.40
C PHE A 129 -3.21 -20.19 -5.54
N GLY A 130 -3.19 -21.49 -5.23
CA GLY A 130 -4.42 -22.29 -5.18
C GLY A 130 -5.47 -21.75 -4.21
N ARG A 131 -5.04 -21.06 -3.13
CA ARG A 131 -5.96 -20.42 -2.18
C ARG A 131 -6.37 -19.01 -2.55
N LEU A 132 -5.48 -18.26 -3.20
CA LEU A 132 -5.81 -16.93 -3.70
C LEU A 132 -6.84 -16.99 -4.83
N GLY A 133 -6.69 -17.94 -5.77
CA GLY A 133 -7.65 -18.15 -6.85
C GLY A 133 -9.01 -18.72 -6.43
N GLY A 134 -9.12 -19.26 -5.20
CA GLY A 134 -10.37 -19.79 -4.65
C GLY A 134 -11.26 -18.75 -3.96
N HIS A 135 -10.84 -17.48 -3.89
CA HIS A 135 -11.60 -16.41 -3.22
C HIS A 135 -12.35 -15.47 -4.20
N ASP A 136 -12.21 -15.69 -5.52
CA ASP A 136 -12.86 -14.93 -6.59
C ASP A 136 -13.79 -15.81 -7.46
N ALA A 137 -14.40 -16.85 -6.87
CA ALA A 137 -15.42 -17.71 -7.50
C ALA A 137 -16.73 -17.71 -6.72
#